data_AF-A0A344KZY7-F1
#
_entry.id   AF-A0A344KZY7-F1
#
_cell.length_a   1.000
_cell.length_b   1.000
_cell.length_c   1.000
_cell.angle_alpha   90.00
_cell.angle_beta   90.00
_cell.angle_gamma   90.00
#
_symmetry.space_group_name_H-M   'P 1'
#
loop_
_entity.id
_entity.type
_entity.pdbx_description
1 polymer ?
#
loop_
_entity_poly.entity_id
_entity_poly.type
_entity_poly.pdbx_seq_one_letter_code
_entity_poly.pdbx_strand_id
1 'polypeptide(L)'
;MRTHHLAVIGGDGIGPDVTTAALAGVRAAADRYGFAVETTDFDLGAEAYLRTGVVVDEETTARLREHDAILLGAVGDPRVTPGVLERGLIVALRVAFRQSVNIRPVRLYPGLTSPVTGVDADNCDLVIIRENTEGLYTGGGGLAHAGTPGAVAIQNSVTTVPATTEAVDFAFRLAAARRKRLTLCHKKNVLVHAGQLWQDIVDEVAVRYPDVEHDYVHADAMCQHLPLNPGRFDVVVTDNLFGDIISDLGATVQGGLGLAASANYNPAGSAPSMYEPVHGSAPDIAGKGWANPAAAALSAALCLAGLGERDAALVLEAATASVLAELPAFAGPEMGADTAEIGARIAERVTDVDPAKIGDPSRSLMRALAGLAPGQAGS
;
A
#
# COMPACT_ATOMS: atom_id res chain seq x y z
N MET A 1 -16.45 24.47 1.94
CA MET A 1 -16.17 23.16 1.31
C MET A 1 -14.69 22.90 1.51
N ARG A 2 -14.31 21.73 2.05
CA ARG A 2 -12.89 21.36 2.17
C ARG A 2 -12.37 20.98 0.78
N THR A 3 -11.17 21.43 0.44
CA THR A 3 -10.48 21.04 -0.80
C THR A 3 -9.24 20.26 -0.41
N HIS A 4 -9.02 19.10 -1.02
CA HIS A 4 -7.79 18.33 -0.90
C HIS A 4 -6.97 18.46 -2.18
N HIS A 5 -5.69 18.78 -2.06
CA HIS A 5 -4.76 18.90 -3.17
C HIS A 5 -3.96 17.60 -3.31
N LEU A 6 -4.17 16.88 -4.42
CA LEU A 6 -3.51 15.61 -4.70
C LEU A 6 -2.44 15.79 -5.77
N ALA A 7 -1.21 15.37 -5.47
CA ALA A 7 -0.19 15.17 -6.48
C ALA A 7 -0.44 13.84 -7.19
N VAL A 8 -0.41 13.84 -8.52
CA VAL A 8 -0.65 12.65 -9.35
C VAL A 8 0.63 12.31 -10.10
N ILE A 9 1.19 11.14 -9.78
CA ILE A 9 2.34 10.57 -10.48
C ILE A 9 1.82 9.36 -11.26
N GLY A 10 1.39 9.57 -12.50
CA GLY A 10 0.93 8.47 -13.35
C GLY A 10 2.01 7.41 -13.56
N GLY A 11 3.26 7.84 -13.71
CA GLY A 11 4.40 6.96 -13.85
C GLY A 11 4.45 6.23 -15.19
N ASP A 12 4.75 4.94 -15.15
CA ASP A 12 5.10 4.12 -16.32
C ASP A 12 4.06 3.05 -16.65
N GLY A 13 4.07 2.61 -17.90
CA GLY A 13 3.26 1.49 -18.39
C GLY A 13 1.77 1.72 -18.17
N ILE A 14 1.12 0.86 -17.39
CA ILE A 14 -0.33 0.96 -17.07
C ILE A 14 -0.67 2.05 -16.06
N GLY A 15 0.34 2.61 -15.38
CA GLY A 15 0.17 3.56 -14.28
C GLY A 15 -0.75 4.75 -14.60
N PRO A 16 -0.57 5.45 -15.74
CA PRO A 16 -1.45 6.55 -16.14
C PRO A 16 -2.92 6.14 -16.30
N ASP A 17 -3.18 4.99 -16.93
CA ASP A 17 -4.53 4.49 -17.21
C ASP A 17 -5.27 4.16 -15.90
N VAL A 18 -4.63 3.39 -15.00
CA VAL A 18 -5.27 2.98 -13.75
C VAL A 18 -5.44 4.14 -12.76
N THR A 19 -4.51 5.10 -12.74
CA THR A 19 -4.60 6.28 -11.88
C THR A 19 -5.72 7.21 -12.33
N THR A 20 -5.88 7.40 -13.63
CA THR A 20 -6.99 8.16 -14.22
C THR A 20 -8.34 7.54 -13.87
N ALA A 21 -8.45 6.21 -13.99
CA ALA A 21 -9.65 5.47 -13.62
C ALA A 21 -9.98 5.57 -12.11
N ALA A 22 -8.96 5.47 -11.24
CA ALA A 22 -9.13 5.64 -9.79
C ALA A 22 -9.62 7.05 -9.41
N LEU A 23 -9.08 8.09 -10.06
CA LEU A 23 -9.48 9.49 -9.83
C LEU A 23 -10.94 9.76 -10.18
N ALA A 24 -11.53 9.03 -11.13
CA ALA A 24 -12.96 9.14 -11.43
C ALA A 24 -13.80 8.73 -10.20
N GLY A 25 -13.44 7.64 -9.53
CA GLY A 25 -14.10 7.21 -8.28
C GLY A 25 -13.89 8.19 -7.12
N VAL A 26 -12.69 8.75 -6.98
CA VAL A 26 -12.39 9.79 -5.98
C VAL A 26 -13.28 11.01 -6.16
N ARG A 27 -13.41 11.51 -7.40
CA ARG A 27 -14.25 12.67 -7.72
C ARG A 27 -15.73 12.40 -7.46
N ALA A 28 -16.23 11.22 -7.83
CA ALA A 28 -17.61 10.82 -7.53
C ALA A 28 -17.86 10.75 -6.00
N ALA A 29 -16.89 10.28 -5.22
CA ALA A 29 -17.00 10.26 -3.77
C ALA A 29 -16.97 11.69 -3.18
N ALA A 30 -16.13 12.57 -3.73
CA ALA A 30 -16.06 13.98 -3.36
C ALA A 30 -17.40 14.70 -3.58
N ASP A 31 -18.00 14.50 -4.76
CA ASP A 31 -19.32 15.05 -5.10
C ASP A 31 -20.41 14.52 -4.16
N ARG A 32 -20.40 13.21 -3.83
CA ARG A 32 -21.38 12.59 -2.93
C ARG A 32 -21.31 13.14 -1.50
N TYR A 33 -20.11 13.45 -1.00
CA TYR A 33 -19.88 13.83 0.40
C TYR A 33 -19.57 15.32 0.61
N GLY A 34 -19.55 16.13 -0.45
CA GLY A 34 -19.49 17.60 -0.33
C GLY A 34 -18.10 18.16 -0.02
N PHE A 35 -17.05 17.56 -0.59
CA PHE A 35 -15.69 18.12 -0.62
C PHE A 35 -15.18 18.22 -2.06
N ALA A 36 -14.05 18.92 -2.26
CA ALA A 36 -13.41 19.05 -3.56
C ALA A 36 -12.05 18.36 -3.57
N VAL A 37 -11.65 17.91 -4.76
CA VAL A 37 -10.32 17.38 -5.04
C VAL A 37 -9.73 18.14 -6.21
N GLU A 38 -8.57 18.76 -5.98
CA GLU A 38 -7.75 19.37 -7.01
C GLU A 38 -6.52 18.50 -7.25
N THR A 39 -6.17 18.28 -8.52
CA THR A 39 -5.07 17.40 -8.91
C THR A 39 -3.99 18.17 -9.63
N THR A 40 -2.74 17.93 -9.27
CA THR A 40 -1.56 18.40 -10.00
C THR A 40 -0.81 17.21 -10.56
N ASP A 41 -0.67 17.13 -11.89
CA ASP A 41 0.11 16.06 -12.52
C ASP A 41 1.61 16.33 -12.43
N PHE A 42 2.38 15.29 -12.12
CA PHE A 42 3.83 15.29 -12.06
C PHE A 42 4.39 14.30 -13.09
N ASP A 43 5.15 14.82 -14.05
CA ASP A 43 5.82 14.02 -15.09
C ASP A 43 7.08 13.36 -14.51
N LEU A 44 6.88 12.25 -13.81
CA LEU A 44 7.91 11.43 -13.18
C LEU A 44 7.75 9.99 -13.64
N GLY A 45 8.86 9.34 -14.00
CA GLY A 45 8.88 7.99 -14.56
C GLY A 45 10.03 7.79 -15.55
N ALA A 46 10.04 6.65 -16.23
CA ALA A 46 11.02 6.27 -17.23
C ALA A 46 11.10 7.27 -18.39
N GLU A 47 9.98 7.74 -18.93
CA GLU A 47 9.99 8.69 -20.06
C GLU A 47 10.62 10.04 -19.67
N ALA A 48 10.29 10.56 -18.49
CA ALA A 48 10.90 11.77 -17.95
C ALA A 48 12.42 11.57 -17.73
N TYR A 49 12.81 10.44 -17.15
CA TYR A 49 14.21 10.09 -16.93
C TYR A 49 14.98 9.92 -18.24
N LEU A 50 14.44 9.22 -19.24
CA LEU A 50 15.09 9.01 -20.53
C LEU A 50 15.28 10.32 -21.29
N ARG A 51 14.40 11.29 -21.09
CA ARG A 51 14.49 12.62 -21.71
C ARG A 51 15.48 13.55 -21.02
N THR A 52 15.62 13.47 -19.69
CA THR A 52 16.32 14.48 -18.89
C THR A 52 17.57 13.96 -18.17
N GLY A 53 17.68 12.65 -17.94
CA GLY A 53 18.66 12.02 -17.07
C GLY A 53 18.39 12.20 -15.57
N VAL A 54 17.29 12.86 -15.19
CA VAL A 54 16.92 13.15 -13.80
C VAL A 54 15.69 12.33 -13.43
N VAL A 55 15.74 11.61 -12.30
CA VAL A 55 14.61 10.80 -11.83
C VAL A 55 13.63 11.66 -11.03
N VAL A 56 14.11 12.29 -9.95
CA VAL A 56 13.40 13.32 -9.18
C VAL A 56 14.44 14.24 -8.55
N ASP A 57 14.21 15.55 -8.60
CA ASP A 57 15.11 16.55 -8.04
C ASP A 57 14.51 17.23 -6.79
N GLU A 58 15.31 18.09 -6.15
CA GLU A 58 14.91 18.80 -4.93
C GLU A 58 13.74 19.76 -5.17
N GLU A 59 13.68 20.41 -6.33
CA GLU A 59 12.59 21.33 -6.69
C GLU A 59 11.26 20.57 -6.82
N THR A 60 11.27 19.44 -7.54
CA THR A 60 10.08 18.60 -7.68
C THR A 60 9.68 18.00 -6.35
N THR A 61 10.63 17.57 -5.52
CA THR A 61 10.36 17.07 -4.16
C THR A 61 9.73 18.15 -3.27
N ALA A 62 10.20 19.40 -3.38
CA ALA A 62 9.61 20.53 -2.66
C ALA A 62 8.16 20.80 -3.08
N ARG A 63 7.89 20.79 -4.40
CA ARG A 63 6.53 20.94 -4.95
C ARG A 63 5.60 19.80 -4.53
N LEU A 64 6.07 18.56 -4.54
CA LEU A 64 5.31 17.41 -4.05
C LEU A 64 4.93 17.58 -2.57
N ARG A 65 5.82 18.14 -1.74
CA ARG A 65 5.57 18.37 -0.30
C ARG A 65 4.41 19.34 -0.01
N GLU A 66 4.03 20.19 -0.97
CA GLU A 66 2.94 21.16 -0.81
C GLU A 66 1.53 20.54 -0.92
N HIS A 67 1.45 19.26 -1.31
CA HIS A 67 0.18 18.55 -1.49
C HIS A 67 -0.24 17.79 -0.22
N ASP A 68 -1.53 17.53 -0.08
CA ASP A 68 -2.08 16.77 1.05
C ASP A 68 -1.75 15.28 0.95
N ALA A 69 -1.74 14.74 -0.28
CA ALA A 69 -1.38 13.36 -0.57
C ALA A 69 -0.86 13.19 -1.99
N ILE A 70 -0.19 12.05 -2.23
CA ILE A 70 0.33 11.65 -3.54
C ILE A 70 -0.40 10.37 -3.98
N LEU A 71 -0.96 10.37 -5.18
CA LEU A 71 -1.40 9.15 -5.87
C LEU A 71 -0.34 8.76 -6.90
N LEU A 72 0.17 7.54 -6.79
CA LEU A 72 1.15 7.00 -7.74
C LEU A 72 0.57 5.78 -8.45
N GLY A 73 0.73 5.72 -9.78
CA GLY A 73 0.26 4.63 -10.63
C GLY A 73 1.17 3.41 -10.59
N ALA A 74 2.26 3.46 -11.33
CA ALA A 74 3.30 2.43 -11.32
C ALA A 74 4.62 3.02 -11.81
N VAL A 75 5.75 2.43 -11.43
CA VAL A 75 7.07 2.87 -11.90
C VAL A 75 7.88 1.65 -12.33
N GLY A 76 8.60 1.79 -13.45
CA GLY A 76 9.50 0.75 -13.96
C GLY A 76 9.37 0.59 -15.47
N ASP A 77 10.50 0.44 -16.15
CA ASP A 77 10.57 0.25 -17.59
C ASP A 77 11.80 -0.60 -17.97
N PRO A 78 11.67 -1.60 -18.86
CA PRO A 78 12.79 -2.44 -19.28
C PRO A 78 13.97 -1.70 -19.93
N ARG A 79 13.76 -0.47 -20.42
CA ARG A 79 14.81 0.38 -21.02
C ARG A 79 15.70 1.02 -19.96
N VAL A 80 15.27 1.07 -18.70
CA VAL A 80 16.01 1.70 -17.61
C VAL A 80 16.61 0.61 -16.72
N THR A 81 17.87 0.81 -16.29
CA THR A 81 18.56 -0.17 -15.44
C THR A 81 17.81 -0.37 -14.12
N PRO A 82 17.55 -1.62 -13.69
CA PRO A 82 16.87 -1.90 -12.44
C PRO A 82 17.53 -1.21 -11.24
N GLY A 83 16.68 -0.61 -10.40
CA GLY A 83 17.07 0.15 -9.22
C GLY A 83 17.40 1.61 -9.49
N VAL A 84 17.35 2.10 -10.73
CA VAL A 84 17.44 3.54 -11.01
C VAL A 84 16.12 4.23 -10.65
N LEU A 85 14.99 3.75 -11.18
CA LEU A 85 13.68 4.36 -10.91
C LEU A 85 13.13 3.95 -9.54
N GLU A 86 13.25 2.68 -9.17
CA GLU A 86 12.70 2.16 -7.92
C GLU A 86 13.37 2.82 -6.70
N ARG A 87 14.70 2.96 -6.73
CA ARG A 87 15.42 3.68 -5.66
C ARG A 87 15.36 5.18 -5.83
N GLY A 88 15.50 5.67 -7.05
CA GLY A 88 15.62 7.10 -7.35
C GLY A 88 14.30 7.86 -7.25
N LEU A 89 13.16 7.19 -7.36
CA LEU A 89 11.83 7.79 -7.22
C LEU A 89 11.11 7.26 -5.98
N ILE A 90 10.71 5.98 -5.98
CA ILE A 90 9.83 5.44 -4.93
C ILE A 90 10.53 5.46 -3.56
N VAL A 91 11.71 4.85 -3.43
CA VAL A 91 12.44 4.83 -2.14
C VAL A 91 12.88 6.23 -1.74
N ALA A 92 13.33 7.06 -2.69
CA ALA A 92 13.71 8.44 -2.43
C ALA A 92 12.56 9.26 -1.82
N LEU A 93 11.34 9.18 -2.38
CA LEU A 93 10.16 9.87 -1.84
C LEU A 93 9.74 9.31 -0.49
N ARG A 94 9.80 7.98 -0.28
CA ARG A 94 9.51 7.36 1.02
C ARG A 94 10.38 7.95 2.13
N VAL A 95 11.69 8.09 1.86
CA VAL A 95 12.64 8.69 2.81
C VAL A 95 12.41 10.19 2.93
N ALA A 96 12.30 10.93 1.82
CA ALA A 96 12.16 12.38 1.81
C ALA A 96 10.89 12.90 2.52
N PHE A 97 9.83 12.09 2.53
CA PHE A 97 8.56 12.39 3.18
C PHE A 97 8.32 11.60 4.46
N ARG A 98 9.33 10.88 4.97
CA ARG A 98 9.22 10.07 6.20
C ARG A 98 8.00 9.15 6.19
N GLN A 99 7.77 8.49 5.06
CA GLN A 99 6.69 7.53 4.89
C GLN A 99 7.12 6.17 5.46
N SER A 100 7.38 6.15 6.77
CA SER A 100 8.00 5.05 7.52
C SER A 100 7.14 3.81 7.65
N VAL A 101 5.83 3.92 7.41
CA VAL A 101 4.88 2.82 7.47
C VAL A 101 4.32 2.53 6.09
N ASN A 102 4.45 1.30 5.61
CA ASN A 102 3.72 0.83 4.44
C ASN A 102 2.54 -0.05 4.87
N ILE A 103 1.33 0.41 4.58
CA ILE A 103 0.07 -0.28 4.89
C ILE A 103 -0.33 -1.11 3.67
N ARG A 104 -0.41 -2.44 3.82
CA ARG A 104 -0.82 -3.37 2.75
C ARG A 104 -1.99 -4.24 3.23
N PRO A 105 -3.25 -3.85 2.96
CA PRO A 105 -4.39 -4.73 3.22
C PRO A 105 -4.29 -6.03 2.40
N VAL A 106 -4.66 -7.13 3.04
CA VAL A 106 -4.89 -8.42 2.41
C VAL A 106 -6.32 -8.84 2.71
N ARG A 107 -7.21 -8.61 1.73
CA ARG A 107 -8.65 -8.81 1.90
C ARG A 107 -9.27 -9.43 0.66
N LEU A 108 -9.94 -10.57 0.83
CA LEU A 108 -10.79 -11.14 -0.21
C LEU A 108 -12.20 -10.55 -0.08
N TYR A 109 -12.74 -9.99 -1.16
CA TYR A 109 -14.09 -9.40 -1.15
C TYR A 109 -15.16 -10.44 -1.53
N PRO A 110 -16.42 -10.27 -1.06
CA PRO A 110 -17.52 -11.14 -1.46
C PRO A 110 -17.70 -11.17 -3.00
N GLY A 111 -17.94 -12.36 -3.54
CA GLY A 111 -18.07 -12.59 -4.99
C GLY A 111 -16.74 -12.88 -5.70
N LEU A 112 -15.60 -12.67 -5.06
CA LEU A 112 -14.29 -13.03 -5.59
C LEU A 112 -13.87 -14.43 -5.13
N THR A 113 -13.02 -15.07 -5.93
CA THR A 113 -12.47 -16.39 -5.63
C THR A 113 -10.96 -16.27 -5.42
N SER A 114 -10.47 -16.78 -4.29
CA SER A 114 -9.03 -16.96 -4.07
C SER A 114 -8.51 -18.16 -4.87
N PRO A 115 -7.28 -18.13 -5.41
CA PRO A 115 -6.63 -19.32 -5.93
C PRO A 115 -6.23 -20.32 -4.83
N VAL A 116 -6.32 -19.93 -3.55
CA VAL A 116 -5.95 -20.76 -2.40
C VAL A 116 -7.19 -21.44 -1.82
N THR A 117 -7.20 -22.77 -1.82
CA THR A 117 -8.31 -23.58 -1.31
C THR A 117 -8.63 -23.27 0.15
N GLY A 118 -9.91 -23.01 0.43
CA GLY A 118 -10.41 -22.76 1.80
C GLY A 118 -10.33 -21.30 2.24
N VAL A 119 -9.80 -20.40 1.41
CA VAL A 119 -9.81 -18.97 1.64
C VAL A 119 -11.09 -18.36 1.06
N ASP A 120 -11.81 -17.60 1.89
CA ASP A 120 -13.06 -16.92 1.52
C ASP A 120 -13.10 -15.50 2.14
N ALA A 121 -14.15 -14.73 1.80
CA ALA A 121 -14.29 -13.35 2.24
C ALA A 121 -14.50 -13.20 3.76
N ASP A 122 -14.94 -14.26 4.46
CA ASP A 122 -15.17 -14.24 5.90
C ASP A 122 -13.87 -14.48 6.69
N ASN A 123 -12.88 -15.14 6.07
CA ASN A 123 -11.62 -15.50 6.71
C ASN A 123 -10.38 -14.77 6.19
N CYS A 124 -10.51 -13.91 5.17
CA CYS A 124 -9.39 -13.14 4.61
C CYS A 124 -9.63 -11.63 4.71
N ASP A 125 -9.21 -11.04 5.84
CA ASP A 125 -9.16 -9.60 6.06
C ASP A 125 -8.08 -9.31 7.10
N LEU A 126 -6.85 -9.07 6.68
CA LEU A 126 -5.76 -8.61 7.57
C LEU A 126 -5.05 -7.42 6.92
N VAL A 127 -4.14 -6.79 7.67
CA VAL A 127 -3.29 -5.71 7.17
C VAL A 127 -1.85 -5.93 7.59
N ILE A 128 -0.95 -5.83 6.63
CA ILE A 128 0.49 -5.89 6.86
C ILE A 128 1.00 -4.46 6.99
N ILE A 129 1.64 -4.19 8.12
CA ILE A 129 2.35 -2.97 8.47
C ILE A 129 3.84 -3.25 8.32
N ARG A 130 4.38 -2.80 7.19
CA ARG A 130 5.78 -2.95 6.82
C ARG A 130 6.55 -1.68 7.21
N GLU A 131 7.64 -1.81 7.95
CA GLU A 131 8.61 -0.71 8.08
C GLU A 131 9.20 -0.39 6.70
N ASN A 132 9.24 0.88 6.31
CA ASN A 132 9.36 1.27 4.91
C ASN A 132 10.56 2.18 4.58
N THR A 133 11.45 2.44 5.54
CA THR A 133 12.56 3.40 5.41
C THR A 133 13.94 2.83 5.76
N GLU A 134 14.03 1.72 6.51
CA GLU A 134 15.29 1.08 6.88
C GLU A 134 15.36 -0.39 6.44
N GLY A 135 16.20 -1.20 7.10
CA GLY A 135 16.43 -2.61 6.78
C GLY A 135 17.43 -2.83 5.66
N LEU A 136 17.26 -3.94 4.91
CA LEU A 136 18.16 -4.34 3.82
C LEU A 136 18.09 -3.43 2.58
N TYR A 137 17.02 -2.65 2.44
CA TYR A 137 16.73 -1.85 1.25
C TYR A 137 17.54 -0.56 1.19
N THR A 138 17.82 0.02 2.37
CA THR A 138 18.63 1.23 2.52
C THR A 138 19.93 0.97 3.27
N GLY A 139 20.11 -0.26 3.79
CA GLY A 139 21.31 -0.68 4.46
C GLY A 139 22.54 -0.62 3.55
N GLY A 140 23.57 0.05 4.06
CA GLY A 140 24.83 0.25 3.34
C GLY A 140 25.52 -1.07 2.99
N GLY A 141 26.30 -1.03 1.92
CA GLY A 141 26.98 -2.19 1.39
C GLY A 141 28.10 -1.80 0.45
N GLY A 142 28.68 -2.78 -0.23
CA GLY A 142 29.74 -2.53 -1.19
C GLY A 142 30.04 -3.75 -2.03
N LEU A 143 30.58 -3.50 -3.22
CA LEU A 143 31.08 -4.52 -4.13
C LEU A 143 32.60 -4.36 -4.25
N ALA A 144 33.35 -5.37 -3.82
CA ALA A 144 34.78 -5.46 -4.02
C ALA A 144 35.10 -6.42 -5.17
N HIS A 145 36.18 -6.13 -5.91
CA HIS A 145 36.67 -6.96 -7.04
C HIS A 145 35.60 -7.28 -8.10
N ALA A 146 34.71 -6.31 -8.38
CA ALA A 146 33.64 -6.43 -9.37
C ALA A 146 34.16 -6.93 -10.73
N GLY A 147 33.45 -7.87 -11.35
CA GLY A 147 33.81 -8.41 -12.66
C GLY A 147 34.96 -9.43 -12.63
N THR A 148 35.42 -9.87 -11.46
CA THR A 148 36.43 -10.93 -11.32
C THR A 148 35.83 -12.17 -10.63
N PRO A 149 36.45 -13.36 -10.76
CA PRO A 149 36.04 -14.55 -10.00
C PRO A 149 36.13 -14.39 -8.48
N GLY A 150 36.83 -13.36 -7.98
CA GLY A 150 36.96 -13.03 -6.56
C GLY A 150 36.01 -11.94 -6.09
N ALA A 151 34.93 -11.65 -6.83
CA ALA A 151 33.98 -10.62 -6.46
C ALA A 151 33.31 -10.91 -5.10
N VAL A 152 33.21 -9.87 -4.27
CA VAL A 152 32.57 -9.94 -2.94
C VAL A 152 31.54 -8.83 -2.83
N ALA A 153 30.30 -9.19 -2.50
CA ALA A 153 29.24 -8.25 -2.17
C ALA A 153 28.93 -8.32 -0.67
N ILE A 154 28.83 -7.16 -0.03
CA ILE A 154 28.36 -7.01 1.34
C ILE A 154 27.08 -6.17 1.31
N GLN A 155 26.04 -6.65 1.97
CA GLN A 155 24.79 -5.93 2.15
C GLN A 155 24.38 -6.03 3.61
N ASN A 156 24.23 -4.89 4.28
CA ASN A 156 23.85 -4.84 5.68
C ASN A 156 22.34 -4.61 5.81
N SER A 157 21.73 -5.14 6.87
CA SER A 157 20.41 -4.70 7.33
C SER A 157 20.63 -3.74 8.50
N VAL A 158 20.01 -2.56 8.46
CA VAL A 158 20.05 -1.58 9.56
C VAL A 158 18.66 -1.47 10.16
N THR A 159 18.56 -1.69 11.46
CA THR A 159 17.31 -1.52 12.22
C THR A 159 17.58 -0.57 13.36
N THR A 160 16.74 0.45 13.51
CA THR A 160 16.88 1.48 14.54
C THR A 160 15.65 1.51 15.44
N VAL A 161 15.88 1.84 16.71
CA VAL A 161 14.80 2.00 17.69
C VAL A 161 13.72 2.98 17.21
N PRO A 162 14.04 4.19 16.67
CA PRO A 162 13.00 5.15 16.30
C PRO A 162 12.07 4.66 15.19
N ALA A 163 12.61 4.14 14.08
CA ALA A 163 11.78 3.69 12.95
C ALA A 163 10.96 2.45 13.32
N THR A 164 11.57 1.50 14.03
CA THR A 164 10.87 0.30 14.51
C THR A 164 9.76 0.66 15.51
N THR A 165 10.02 1.59 16.44
CA THR A 165 9.02 2.06 17.41
C THR A 165 7.83 2.75 16.73
N GLU A 166 8.07 3.57 15.71
CA GLU A 166 7.01 4.24 14.96
C GLU A 166 6.12 3.24 14.21
N ALA A 167 6.71 2.25 13.53
CA ALA A 167 5.95 1.20 12.86
C ALA A 167 5.14 0.34 13.83
N VAL A 168 5.74 -0.06 14.96
CA VAL A 168 5.08 -0.87 16.00
C VAL A 168 3.96 -0.08 16.69
N ASP A 169 4.19 1.18 17.06
CA ASP A 169 3.15 2.04 17.66
C ASP A 169 1.96 2.21 16.71
N PHE A 170 2.22 2.52 15.44
CA PHE A 170 1.16 2.63 14.44
C PHE A 170 0.38 1.31 14.30
N ALA A 171 1.08 0.18 14.26
CA ALA A 171 0.44 -1.14 14.16
C ALA A 171 -0.45 -1.44 15.37
N PHE A 172 -0.03 -1.10 16.59
CA PHE A 172 -0.86 -1.23 17.80
C PHE A 172 -2.08 -0.32 17.77
N ARG A 173 -1.92 0.95 17.36
CA ARG A 173 -3.06 1.89 17.20
C ARG A 173 -4.07 1.35 16.20
N LEU A 174 -3.59 0.80 15.09
CA LEU A 174 -4.45 0.20 14.08
C LEU A 174 -5.15 -1.07 14.60
N ALA A 175 -4.42 -1.94 15.31
CA ALA A 175 -4.98 -3.14 15.91
C ALA A 175 -6.07 -2.81 16.94
N ALA A 176 -5.84 -1.79 17.78
CA ALA A 176 -6.81 -1.30 18.76
C ALA A 176 -8.11 -0.79 18.11
N ALA A 177 -8.03 -0.19 16.92
CA ALA A 177 -9.17 0.26 16.12
C ALA A 177 -9.82 -0.86 15.28
N ARG A 178 -9.22 -2.05 15.22
CA ARG A 178 -9.69 -3.23 14.48
C ARG A 178 -10.10 -4.34 15.45
N ARG A 179 -9.56 -5.56 15.28
CA ARG A 179 -9.97 -6.75 16.05
C ARG A 179 -9.08 -6.98 17.27
N LYS A 180 -8.31 -5.96 17.68
CA LYS A 180 -7.45 -5.96 18.87
C LYS A 180 -6.44 -7.10 18.88
N ARG A 181 -5.87 -7.44 17.71
CA ARG A 181 -4.80 -8.44 17.60
C ARG A 181 -3.65 -7.95 16.72
N LEU A 182 -2.43 -8.06 17.24
CA LEU A 182 -1.19 -7.74 16.55
C LEU A 182 -0.29 -8.99 16.47
N THR A 183 0.35 -9.24 15.34
CA THR A 183 1.35 -10.29 15.19
C THR A 183 2.66 -9.68 14.72
N LEU A 184 3.75 -9.87 15.49
CA LEU A 184 5.10 -9.59 15.01
C LEU A 184 5.57 -10.74 14.10
N CYS A 185 5.88 -10.43 12.85
CA CYS A 185 6.52 -11.36 11.93
C CYS A 185 8.00 -11.02 11.79
N HIS A 186 8.91 -11.94 12.12
CA HIS A 186 10.36 -11.74 11.95
C HIS A 186 11.11 -13.08 11.88
N LYS A 187 12.45 -13.09 11.83
CA LYS A 187 13.28 -14.30 11.93
C LYS A 187 14.23 -14.28 13.13
N LYS A 188 13.70 -14.10 14.35
CA LYS A 188 14.52 -13.86 15.57
C LYS A 188 15.44 -15.02 15.99
N ASN A 189 15.20 -16.23 15.50
CA ASN A 189 16.06 -17.40 15.74
C ASN A 189 17.35 -17.41 14.91
N VAL A 190 17.44 -16.59 13.86
CA VAL A 190 18.62 -16.49 12.98
C VAL A 190 19.17 -15.07 13.01
N LEU A 191 18.30 -14.07 12.82
CA LEU A 191 18.64 -12.65 12.88
C LEU A 191 18.54 -12.16 14.32
N VAL A 192 19.37 -12.71 15.21
CA VAL A 192 19.21 -12.57 16.67
C VAL A 192 19.24 -11.12 17.15
N HIS A 193 20.10 -10.27 16.59
CA HIS A 193 20.21 -8.87 17.02
C HIS A 193 19.00 -8.03 16.60
N ALA A 194 18.66 -8.04 15.31
CA ALA A 194 17.50 -7.30 14.81
C ALA A 194 16.20 -7.88 15.40
N GLY A 195 16.08 -9.20 15.46
CA GLY A 195 14.90 -9.87 15.98
C GLY A 195 14.67 -9.65 17.47
N GLN A 196 15.74 -9.57 18.28
CA GLN A 196 15.60 -9.19 19.69
C GLN A 196 15.16 -7.73 19.82
N LEU A 197 15.76 -6.81 19.06
CA LEU A 197 15.38 -5.40 19.07
C LEU A 197 13.89 -5.18 18.71
N TRP A 198 13.42 -5.84 17.65
CA TRP A 198 12.00 -5.82 17.27
C TRP A 198 11.09 -6.36 18.38
N GLN A 199 11.49 -7.46 19.03
CA GLN A 199 10.72 -8.04 20.14
C GLN A 199 10.67 -7.10 21.34
N ASP A 200 11.81 -6.55 21.76
CA ASP A 200 11.92 -5.65 22.91
C ASP A 200 11.01 -4.42 22.71
N ILE A 201 10.99 -3.86 21.50
CA ILE A 201 10.12 -2.72 21.16
C ILE A 201 8.65 -3.11 21.16
N VAL A 202 8.28 -4.27 20.63
CA VAL A 202 6.88 -4.76 20.71
C VAL A 202 6.46 -4.89 22.17
N ASP A 203 7.28 -5.50 23.01
CA ASP A 203 6.98 -5.72 24.43
C ASP A 203 6.88 -4.38 25.19
N GLU A 204 7.76 -3.42 24.89
CA GLU A 204 7.72 -2.06 25.47
C GLU A 204 6.45 -1.31 25.05
N VAL A 205 6.13 -1.30 23.76
CA VAL A 205 4.96 -0.59 23.23
C VAL A 205 3.65 -1.23 23.69
N ALA A 206 3.59 -2.56 23.80
CA ALA A 206 2.41 -3.30 24.21
C ALA A 206 1.84 -2.85 25.56
N VAL A 207 2.70 -2.36 26.48
CA VAL A 207 2.28 -1.81 27.79
C VAL A 207 1.26 -0.67 27.64
N ARG A 208 1.32 0.09 26.52
CA ARG A 208 0.39 1.19 26.22
C ARG A 208 -0.95 0.72 25.66
N TYR A 209 -1.07 -0.56 25.28
CA TYR A 209 -2.24 -1.14 24.62
C TYR A 209 -2.67 -2.46 25.30
N PRO A 210 -3.07 -2.43 26.59
CA PRO A 210 -3.35 -3.66 27.37
C PRO A 210 -4.52 -4.49 26.82
N ASP A 211 -5.38 -3.88 26.01
CA ASP A 211 -6.53 -4.51 25.36
C ASP A 211 -6.19 -5.21 24.04
N VAL A 212 -4.96 -5.04 23.51
CA VAL A 212 -4.53 -5.63 22.23
C VAL A 212 -3.73 -6.89 22.51
N GLU A 213 -4.28 -8.04 22.13
CA GLU A 213 -3.53 -9.30 22.13
C GLU A 213 -2.38 -9.21 21.12
N HIS A 214 -1.19 -9.66 21.51
CA HIS A 214 -0.05 -9.70 20.61
C HIS A 214 0.68 -11.03 20.66
N ASP A 215 1.09 -11.52 19.49
CA ASP A 215 1.86 -12.76 19.33
C ASP A 215 3.02 -12.59 18.35
N TYR A 216 3.75 -13.69 18.13
CA TYR A 216 4.93 -13.74 17.27
C TYR A 216 4.83 -14.90 16.28
N VAL A 217 5.29 -14.68 15.06
CA VAL A 217 5.45 -15.72 14.04
C VAL A 217 6.79 -15.58 13.32
N HIS A 218 7.42 -16.71 13.02
CA HIS A 218 8.60 -16.70 12.16
C HIS A 218 8.21 -16.41 10.70
N ALA A 219 9.03 -15.65 9.96
CA ALA A 219 8.73 -15.27 8.58
C ALA A 219 8.45 -16.47 7.64
N ASP A 220 9.18 -17.57 7.80
CA ASP A 220 8.92 -18.82 7.06
C ASP A 220 7.63 -19.51 7.51
N ALA A 221 7.30 -19.48 8.80
CA ALA A 221 6.04 -19.97 9.30
C ALA A 221 4.85 -19.10 8.83
N MET A 222 5.04 -17.78 8.69
CA MET A 222 4.05 -16.89 8.09
C MET A 222 3.73 -17.32 6.66
N CYS A 223 4.76 -17.67 5.88
CA CYS A 223 4.56 -18.17 4.51
C CYS A 223 3.74 -19.48 4.43
N GLN A 224 3.62 -20.22 5.54
CA GLN A 224 2.76 -21.41 5.63
C GLN A 224 1.38 -21.06 6.19
N HIS A 225 1.32 -20.26 7.25
CA HIS A 225 0.07 -19.94 7.94
C HIS A 225 -0.84 -19.01 7.14
N LEU A 226 -0.28 -18.02 6.44
CA LEU A 226 -1.07 -17.05 5.68
C LEU A 226 -1.97 -17.70 4.61
N PRO A 227 -1.49 -18.62 3.75
CA PRO A 227 -2.37 -19.31 2.80
C PRO A 227 -3.30 -20.35 3.45
N LEU A 228 -2.92 -20.95 4.59
CA LEU A 228 -3.72 -22.02 5.20
C LEU A 228 -4.81 -21.52 6.16
N ASN A 229 -4.58 -20.39 6.83
CA ASN A 229 -5.49 -19.81 7.81
C ASN A 229 -5.25 -18.29 7.95
N PRO A 230 -5.59 -17.48 6.93
CA PRO A 230 -5.39 -16.03 6.97
C PRO A 230 -6.16 -15.37 8.14
N GLY A 231 -7.30 -15.94 8.53
CA GLY A 231 -8.15 -15.43 9.62
C GLY A 231 -7.49 -15.46 11.00
N ARG A 232 -6.35 -16.14 11.13
CA ARG A 232 -5.48 -16.07 12.32
C ARG A 232 -4.81 -14.70 12.50
N PHE A 233 -4.73 -13.88 11.47
CA PHE A 233 -4.05 -12.58 11.55
C PHE A 233 -5.05 -11.41 11.58
N ASP A 234 -4.66 -10.27 12.12
CA ASP A 234 -5.43 -9.01 11.99
C ASP A 234 -4.51 -7.88 11.54
N VAL A 235 -3.63 -7.43 12.42
CA VAL A 235 -2.52 -6.56 12.06
C VAL A 235 -1.23 -7.36 12.17
N VAL A 236 -0.43 -7.40 11.11
CA VAL A 236 0.91 -7.99 11.11
C VAL A 236 1.92 -6.88 10.99
N VAL A 237 2.85 -6.76 11.95
CA VAL A 237 3.96 -5.81 11.86
C VAL A 237 5.26 -6.53 11.55
N THR A 238 6.09 -5.97 10.67
CA THR A 238 7.35 -6.60 10.25
C THR A 238 8.33 -5.59 9.64
N ASP A 239 9.56 -6.04 9.40
CA ASP A 239 10.59 -5.24 8.76
C ASP A 239 10.34 -5.05 7.25
N ASN A 240 11.22 -4.27 6.62
CA ASN A 240 11.08 -3.89 5.22
C ASN A 240 11.07 -5.08 4.26
N LEU A 241 12.03 -6.01 4.37
CA LEU A 241 12.15 -7.14 3.44
C LEU A 241 11.08 -8.20 3.68
N PHE A 242 10.82 -8.59 4.93
CA PHE A 242 9.78 -9.57 5.20
C PHE A 242 8.40 -9.03 4.86
N GLY A 243 8.14 -7.75 5.13
CA GLY A 243 6.90 -7.08 4.75
C GLY A 243 6.65 -7.08 3.25
N ASP A 244 7.70 -6.85 2.45
CA ASP A 244 7.63 -6.99 1.00
C ASP A 244 7.18 -8.41 0.59
N ILE A 245 7.90 -9.43 1.05
CA ILE A 245 7.66 -10.83 0.67
C ILE A 245 6.28 -11.33 1.11
N ILE A 246 5.89 -11.11 2.37
CA ILE A 246 4.65 -11.68 2.90
C ILE A 246 3.40 -10.93 2.39
N SER A 247 3.55 -9.68 1.96
CA SER A 247 2.44 -8.94 1.37
C SER A 247 2.18 -9.33 -0.08
N ASP A 248 3.21 -9.71 -0.85
CA ASP A 248 3.03 -10.32 -2.17
C ASP A 248 2.40 -11.72 -2.08
N LEU A 249 2.78 -12.51 -1.06
CA LEU A 249 2.06 -13.74 -0.74
C LEU A 249 0.60 -13.44 -0.39
N GLY A 250 0.35 -12.43 0.44
CA GLY A 250 -0.99 -11.96 0.77
C GLY A 250 -1.79 -11.55 -0.46
N ALA A 251 -1.18 -10.83 -1.40
CA ALA A 251 -1.81 -10.46 -2.67
C ALA A 251 -2.30 -11.69 -3.45
N THR A 252 -1.53 -12.78 -3.47
CA THR A 252 -1.97 -14.05 -4.06
C THR A 252 -3.15 -14.66 -3.29
N VAL A 253 -3.07 -14.68 -1.96
CA VAL A 253 -4.12 -15.22 -1.08
C VAL A 253 -5.46 -14.49 -1.26
N GLN A 254 -5.46 -13.18 -1.47
CA GLN A 254 -6.69 -12.40 -1.66
C GLN A 254 -7.27 -12.42 -3.09
N GLY A 255 -6.67 -13.15 -4.05
CA GLY A 255 -7.18 -13.25 -5.42
C GLY A 255 -6.27 -12.68 -6.52
N GLY A 256 -5.14 -12.05 -6.16
CA GLY A 256 -4.10 -11.61 -7.10
C GLY A 256 -3.58 -10.19 -6.88
N LEU A 257 -2.46 -9.87 -7.54
CA LEU A 257 -1.80 -8.56 -7.46
C LEU A 257 -2.65 -7.38 -7.97
N GLY A 258 -3.61 -7.63 -8.87
CA GLY A 258 -4.54 -6.60 -9.36
C GLY A 258 -5.48 -6.03 -8.29
N LEU A 259 -5.48 -6.60 -7.08
CA LEU A 259 -6.28 -6.18 -5.92
C LEU A 259 -5.42 -5.57 -4.81
N ALA A 260 -4.10 -5.65 -4.94
CA ALA A 260 -3.18 -5.30 -3.88
C ALA A 260 -2.95 -3.79 -3.84
N ALA A 261 -3.65 -3.12 -2.93
CA ALA A 261 -3.48 -1.70 -2.63
C ALA A 261 -2.39 -1.47 -1.59
N SER A 262 -1.83 -0.27 -1.55
CA SER A 262 -0.88 0.11 -0.51
C SER A 262 -0.88 1.61 -0.20
N ALA A 263 -0.41 1.94 0.99
CA ALA A 263 -0.14 3.31 1.41
C ALA A 263 1.24 3.42 2.06
N ASN A 264 2.15 4.18 1.45
CA ASN A 264 3.37 4.69 2.07
C ASN A 264 2.99 5.87 2.95
N TYR A 265 2.68 5.57 4.19
CA TYR A 265 2.07 6.44 5.15
C TYR A 265 3.12 7.18 5.98
N ASN A 266 2.92 8.47 6.17
CA ASN A 266 3.63 9.29 7.15
C ASN A 266 2.75 9.44 8.41
N PRO A 267 2.98 8.65 9.48
CA PRO A 267 2.15 8.70 10.69
C PRO A 267 2.18 10.04 11.43
N ALA A 268 3.26 10.82 11.26
CA ALA A 268 3.44 12.11 11.89
C ALA A 268 2.69 13.25 11.16
N GLY A 269 2.25 13.03 9.92
CA GLY A 269 1.58 14.06 9.10
C GLY A 269 2.45 15.26 8.76
N SER A 270 3.78 15.11 8.81
CA SER A 270 4.72 16.22 8.54
C SER A 270 4.98 16.46 7.05
N ALA A 271 4.53 15.55 6.19
CA ALA A 271 4.68 15.53 4.74
C ALA A 271 3.60 14.61 4.15
N PRO A 272 3.29 14.69 2.84
CA PRO A 272 2.27 13.87 2.22
C PRO A 272 2.58 12.37 2.31
N SER A 273 1.53 11.59 2.55
CA SER A 273 1.55 10.15 2.33
C SER A 273 1.36 9.85 0.84
N MET A 274 1.90 8.72 0.39
CA MET A 274 1.80 8.28 -1.01
C MET A 274 1.03 6.96 -1.10
N TYR A 275 0.06 6.89 -2.00
CA TYR A 275 -0.83 5.74 -2.17
C TYR A 275 -0.64 5.15 -3.57
N GLU A 276 -0.31 3.86 -3.62
CA GLU A 276 0.08 3.19 -4.87
C GLU A 276 -0.43 1.74 -4.90
N PRO A 277 -0.80 1.20 -6.08
CA PRO A 277 -0.90 -0.24 -6.28
C PRO A 277 0.41 -0.96 -5.94
N VAL A 278 0.33 -2.22 -5.53
CA VAL A 278 1.54 -3.06 -5.32
C VAL A 278 2.10 -3.59 -6.65
N HIS A 279 1.26 -3.73 -7.68
CA HIS A 279 1.70 -4.25 -8.98
C HIS A 279 2.68 -3.28 -9.69
N GLY A 280 3.55 -3.84 -10.53
CA GLY A 280 4.44 -3.05 -11.39
C GLY A 280 3.72 -2.38 -12.58
N SER A 281 4.51 -1.85 -13.52
CA SER A 281 4.04 -1.08 -14.67
C SER A 281 3.42 -1.92 -15.81
N ALA A 282 3.52 -3.25 -15.77
CA ALA A 282 3.00 -4.17 -16.79
C ALA A 282 3.14 -3.68 -18.25
N PRO A 283 4.38 -3.48 -18.75
CA PRO A 283 4.61 -2.87 -20.08
C PRO A 283 4.01 -3.66 -21.25
N ASP A 284 3.77 -4.96 -21.06
CA ASP A 284 3.18 -5.86 -22.05
C ASP A 284 1.70 -5.56 -22.34
N ILE A 285 0.99 -4.88 -21.43
CA ILE A 285 -0.43 -4.51 -21.59
C ILE A 285 -0.69 -3.00 -21.56
N ALA A 286 0.34 -2.17 -21.38
CA ALA A 286 0.24 -0.71 -21.38
C ALA A 286 -0.41 -0.16 -22.65
N GLY A 287 -1.32 0.81 -22.51
CA GLY A 287 -2.03 1.47 -23.61
C GLY A 287 -3.04 0.59 -24.36
N LYS A 288 -3.31 -0.64 -23.90
CA LYS A 288 -4.31 -1.54 -24.49
C LYS A 288 -5.68 -1.47 -23.83
N GLY A 289 -5.80 -0.72 -22.72
CA GLY A 289 -7.01 -0.71 -21.88
C GLY A 289 -7.25 -2.02 -21.15
N TRP A 290 -6.21 -2.86 -20.98
CA TRP A 290 -6.31 -4.21 -20.43
C TRP A 290 -5.91 -4.31 -18.96
N ALA A 291 -5.61 -3.18 -18.33
CA ALA A 291 -5.24 -3.10 -16.93
C ALA A 291 -6.50 -2.94 -16.05
N ASN A 292 -6.60 -3.74 -14.99
CA ASN A 292 -7.67 -3.58 -14.01
C ASN A 292 -7.33 -2.44 -13.04
N PRO A 293 -8.15 -1.37 -12.94
CA PRO A 293 -7.87 -0.23 -12.07
C PRO A 293 -8.19 -0.47 -10.58
N ALA A 294 -8.64 -1.68 -10.20
CA ALA A 294 -9.10 -1.96 -8.84
C ALA A 294 -8.05 -1.67 -7.76
N ALA A 295 -6.80 -2.12 -7.92
CA ALA A 295 -5.74 -1.81 -6.94
C ALA A 295 -5.50 -0.31 -6.80
N ALA A 296 -5.52 0.46 -7.89
CA ALA A 296 -5.38 1.91 -7.85
C ALA A 296 -6.57 2.59 -7.15
N ALA A 297 -7.80 2.14 -7.44
CA ALA A 297 -9.00 2.64 -6.78
C ALA A 297 -9.05 2.31 -5.28
N LEU A 298 -8.60 1.12 -4.88
CA LEU A 298 -8.45 0.71 -3.48
C LEU A 298 -7.34 1.50 -2.77
N SER A 299 -6.23 1.79 -3.43
CA SER A 299 -5.20 2.70 -2.91
C SER A 299 -5.73 4.14 -2.77
N ALA A 300 -6.58 4.59 -3.70
CA ALA A 300 -7.27 5.87 -3.57
C ALA A 300 -8.30 5.89 -2.43
N ALA A 301 -8.94 4.76 -2.11
CA ALA A 301 -9.76 4.64 -0.89
C ALA A 301 -8.92 4.77 0.38
N LEU A 302 -7.72 4.15 0.42
CA LEU A 302 -6.76 4.37 1.51
C LEU A 302 -6.33 5.86 1.60
N CYS A 303 -6.20 6.55 0.46
CA CYS A 303 -5.91 7.99 0.40
C CYS A 303 -7.02 8.80 1.07
N LEU A 304 -8.27 8.60 0.67
CA LEU A 304 -9.42 9.27 1.29
C LEU A 304 -9.50 8.99 2.80
N ALA A 305 -9.25 7.74 3.22
CA ALA A 305 -9.17 7.40 4.63
C ALA A 305 -8.05 8.16 5.34
N GLY A 306 -6.84 8.21 4.76
CA GLY A 306 -5.71 8.95 5.31
C GLY A 306 -5.90 10.47 5.40
N LEU A 307 -6.78 11.04 4.56
CA LEU A 307 -7.21 12.44 4.60
C LEU A 307 -8.33 12.72 5.62
N GLY A 308 -8.88 11.67 6.23
CA GLY A 308 -10.00 11.71 7.16
C GLY A 308 -11.38 11.63 6.51
N GLU A 309 -11.47 11.45 5.19
CA GLU A 309 -12.74 11.34 4.45
C GLU A 309 -13.31 9.91 4.55
N ARG A 310 -13.66 9.52 5.78
CA ARG A 310 -14.06 8.15 6.15
C ARG A 310 -15.16 7.57 5.27
N ASP A 311 -16.28 8.29 5.14
CA ASP A 311 -17.46 7.74 4.48
C ASP A 311 -17.23 7.65 2.95
N ALA A 312 -16.46 8.58 2.39
CA ALA A 312 -16.01 8.55 1.00
C ALA A 312 -15.06 7.36 0.72
N ALA A 313 -14.13 7.08 1.63
CA ALA A 313 -13.26 5.91 1.53
C ALA A 313 -14.04 4.59 1.56
N LEU A 314 -15.03 4.48 2.46
CA LEU A 314 -15.87 3.28 2.58
C LEU A 314 -16.67 3.00 1.31
N VAL A 315 -17.28 4.01 0.69
CA VAL A 315 -18.05 3.80 -0.55
C VAL A 315 -17.14 3.53 -1.75
N LEU A 316 -15.94 4.11 -1.81
CA LEU A 316 -15.00 3.83 -2.89
C LEU A 316 -14.51 2.38 -2.82
N GLU A 317 -14.14 1.90 -1.63
CA GLU A 317 -13.80 0.49 -1.38
C GLU A 317 -14.94 -0.44 -1.82
N ALA A 318 -16.17 -0.16 -1.38
CA ALA A 318 -17.34 -0.98 -1.67
C ALA A 318 -17.73 -0.97 -3.16
N ALA A 319 -17.66 0.19 -3.81
CA ALA A 319 -17.92 0.32 -5.24
C ALA A 319 -16.91 -0.47 -6.07
N THR A 320 -15.61 -0.35 -5.76
CA THR A 320 -14.56 -1.10 -6.43
C THR A 320 -14.75 -2.60 -6.26
N ALA A 321 -14.98 -3.08 -5.04
CA ALA A 321 -15.23 -4.49 -4.77
C ALA A 321 -16.48 -5.02 -5.50
N SER A 322 -17.56 -4.24 -5.56
CA SER A 322 -18.78 -4.63 -6.27
C SER A 322 -18.58 -4.75 -7.78
N VAL A 323 -17.88 -3.80 -8.42
CA VAL A 323 -17.60 -3.86 -9.87
C VAL A 323 -16.69 -5.04 -10.18
N LEU A 324 -15.69 -5.27 -9.33
CA LEU A 324 -14.75 -6.36 -9.49
C LEU A 324 -15.42 -7.74 -9.44
N ALA A 325 -16.42 -7.93 -8.57
CA ALA A 325 -17.19 -9.16 -8.49
C ALA A 325 -18.05 -9.44 -9.73
N GLU A 326 -18.28 -8.42 -10.58
CA GLU A 326 -19.01 -8.53 -11.84
C GLU A 326 -18.09 -8.80 -13.04
N LEU A 327 -16.75 -8.68 -12.86
CA LEU A 327 -15.81 -8.87 -13.96
C LEU A 327 -15.62 -10.36 -14.30
N PRO A 328 -15.70 -10.74 -15.59
CA PRO A 328 -15.42 -12.10 -16.04
C PRO A 328 -13.93 -12.50 -15.93
N ALA A 329 -13.01 -11.53 -15.94
CA ALA A 329 -11.58 -11.71 -15.72
C ALA A 329 -10.97 -10.46 -15.06
N PHE A 330 -9.77 -10.59 -14.48
CA PHE A 330 -9.11 -9.50 -13.74
C PHE A 330 -7.98 -8.79 -14.50
N ALA A 331 -7.69 -9.18 -15.74
CA ALA A 331 -6.75 -8.51 -16.63
C ALA A 331 -7.00 -8.95 -18.08
N GLY A 332 -6.50 -8.19 -19.05
CA GLY A 332 -6.54 -8.58 -20.46
C GLY A 332 -7.86 -8.23 -21.16
N PRO A 333 -8.01 -8.64 -22.44
CA PRO A 333 -9.23 -8.40 -23.20
C PRO A 333 -10.45 -9.15 -22.65
N GLU A 334 -10.22 -10.17 -21.83
CA GLU A 334 -11.26 -11.01 -21.23
C GLU A 334 -12.00 -10.33 -20.09
N MET A 335 -11.57 -9.14 -19.62
CA MET A 335 -12.29 -8.36 -18.59
C MET A 335 -13.69 -7.91 -19.04
N GLY A 336 -14.00 -7.96 -20.34
CA GLY A 336 -15.30 -7.55 -20.88
C GLY A 336 -15.57 -6.05 -20.82
N ALA A 337 -14.55 -5.26 -20.47
CA ALA A 337 -14.52 -3.81 -20.45
C ALA A 337 -13.06 -3.34 -20.47
N ASP A 338 -12.80 -2.13 -20.97
CA ASP A 338 -11.48 -1.53 -20.86
C ASP A 338 -11.23 -0.84 -19.49
N THR A 339 -10.00 -0.45 -19.21
CA THR A 339 -9.61 0.22 -17.95
C THR A 339 -10.46 1.44 -17.64
N ALA A 340 -10.79 2.26 -18.65
CA ALA A 340 -11.55 3.49 -18.47
C ALA A 340 -13.03 3.20 -18.19
N GLU A 341 -13.61 2.24 -18.90
CA GLU A 341 -14.97 1.75 -18.68
C GLU A 341 -15.14 1.18 -17.26
N ILE A 342 -14.16 0.41 -16.77
CA ILE A 342 -14.18 -0.09 -15.39
C ILE A 342 -14.12 1.08 -14.39
N GLY A 343 -13.25 2.07 -14.63
CA GLY A 343 -13.18 3.29 -13.82
C GLY A 343 -14.52 4.04 -13.76
N ALA A 344 -15.20 4.18 -14.90
CA ALA A 344 -16.52 4.80 -14.98
C ALA A 344 -17.59 4.01 -14.21
N ARG A 345 -17.59 2.67 -14.30
CA ARG A 345 -18.49 1.81 -13.51
C ARG A 345 -18.26 1.96 -12.02
N ILE A 346 -17.00 2.07 -11.58
CA ILE A 346 -16.67 2.33 -10.17
C ILE A 346 -17.24 3.69 -9.74
N ALA A 347 -16.98 4.74 -10.52
CA ALA A 347 -17.47 6.09 -10.22
C ALA A 347 -19.01 6.17 -10.16
N GLU A 348 -19.72 5.48 -11.06
CA GLU A 348 -21.18 5.37 -11.02
C GLU A 348 -21.65 4.67 -9.74
N ARG A 349 -21.05 3.52 -9.41
CA ARG A 349 -21.41 2.71 -8.24
C ARG A 349 -21.13 3.42 -6.91
N VAL A 350 -20.15 4.33 -6.87
CA VAL A 350 -19.87 5.17 -5.69
C VAL A 350 -21.09 5.99 -5.27
N THR A 351 -22.01 6.31 -6.17
CA THR A 351 -23.16 7.19 -5.86
C THR A 351 -24.24 6.52 -5.01
N ASP A 352 -24.40 5.20 -5.10
CA ASP A 352 -25.52 4.47 -4.50
C ASP A 352 -25.13 3.20 -3.71
N VAL A 353 -23.86 2.78 -3.76
CA VAL A 353 -23.40 1.59 -3.02
C VAL A 353 -23.61 1.73 -1.51
N ASP A 354 -23.99 0.61 -0.89
CA ASP A 354 -24.01 0.41 0.55
C ASP A 354 -22.74 -0.33 0.98
N PRO A 355 -21.83 0.32 1.75
CA PRO A 355 -20.61 -0.31 2.23
C PRO A 355 -20.84 -1.59 3.07
N ALA A 356 -22.02 -1.77 3.66
CA ALA A 356 -22.33 -2.97 4.43
C ALA A 356 -22.37 -4.25 3.57
N LYS A 357 -22.48 -4.12 2.24
CA LYS A 357 -22.48 -5.27 1.30
C LYS A 357 -21.15 -6.02 1.25
N ILE A 358 -20.04 -5.38 1.64
CA ILE A 358 -18.71 -6.00 1.63
C ILE A 358 -18.22 -6.40 3.02
N GLY A 359 -19.06 -6.25 4.05
CA GLY A 359 -18.75 -6.57 5.45
C GLY A 359 -19.17 -5.46 6.42
N ASP A 360 -18.92 -5.67 7.71
CA ASP A 360 -19.24 -4.70 8.77
C ASP A 360 -18.38 -3.42 8.64
N PRO A 361 -18.98 -2.25 8.30
CA PRO A 361 -18.22 -1.01 8.15
C PRO A 361 -17.54 -0.56 9.45
N SER A 362 -18.01 -1.01 10.61
CA SER A 362 -17.39 -0.70 11.90
C SER A 362 -16.03 -1.37 12.06
N ARG A 363 -15.75 -2.45 11.33
CA ARG A 363 -14.48 -3.19 11.35
C ARG A 363 -13.58 -2.87 10.15
N SER A 364 -14.02 -2.01 9.22
CA SER A 364 -13.27 -1.67 8.01
C SER A 364 -11.93 -1.01 8.33
N LEU A 365 -10.91 -1.37 7.55
CA LEU A 365 -9.61 -0.69 7.55
C LEU A 365 -9.77 0.80 7.24
N MET A 366 -10.65 1.18 6.30
CA MET A 366 -10.87 2.58 5.93
C MET A 366 -11.34 3.41 7.13
N ARG A 367 -12.25 2.85 7.93
CA ARG A 367 -12.72 3.49 9.17
C ARG A 367 -11.59 3.61 10.19
N ALA A 368 -10.86 2.53 10.43
CA ALA A 368 -9.78 2.52 11.40
C ALA A 368 -8.68 3.53 11.01
N LEU A 369 -8.27 3.55 9.75
CA LEU A 369 -7.25 4.45 9.23
C LEU A 369 -7.71 5.92 9.27
N ALA A 370 -8.96 6.22 8.93
CA ALA A 370 -9.50 7.58 9.03
C ALA A 370 -9.51 8.11 10.47
N GLY A 371 -9.74 7.25 11.46
CA GLY A 371 -9.61 7.61 12.88
C GLY A 371 -8.17 7.86 13.34
N LEU A 372 -7.18 7.44 12.54
CA LEU A 372 -5.74 7.64 12.80
C LEU A 372 -5.14 8.76 11.95
N ALA A 373 -5.90 9.35 11.04
CA ALA A 373 -5.46 10.42 10.15
C ALA A 373 -4.85 11.61 10.94
N PRO A 374 -3.68 12.14 10.52
CA PRO A 374 -3.08 13.31 11.14
C PRO A 374 -4.07 14.48 11.21
N GLY A 375 -4.15 15.14 12.36
CA GLY A 375 -5.06 16.27 12.58
C GLY A 375 -6.49 15.91 13.00
N GLN A 376 -6.87 14.63 13.05
CA GLN A 376 -8.16 14.16 13.60
C GLN A 376 -8.09 13.77 15.09
N ALA A 377 -6.88 13.71 15.68
CA ALA A 377 -6.68 13.49 17.11
C ALA A 377 -7.02 14.76 17.92
N GLY A 378 -8.30 15.11 17.99
CA GLY A 378 -8.73 16.29 18.74
C GLY A 378 -10.19 16.72 18.61
N SER A 379 -11.08 15.94 17.97
CA SER A 379 -12.53 16.23 17.93
C SER A 379 -13.34 15.35 18.87
#